data_AF-Q38JG7-F1
#
_entry.id   AF-Q38JG7-F1
#
_cell.length_a   1.000
_cell.length_b   1.000
_cell.length_c   1.000
_cell.angle_alpha   90.00
_cell.angle_beta   90.00
_cell.angle_gamma   90.00
#
_symmetry.space_group_name_H-M   'P 1'
#
loop_
_entity.id
_entity.type
_entity.pdbx_description
1 polymer ?
#
loop_
_entity_poly.entity_id
_entity_poly.type
_entity_poly.pdbx_seq_one_letter_code
_entity_poly.pdbx_strand_id
1 'polypeptide(L)'
;MESVTNAMEYEILAKERLPKMIYDYYASGAEDQWTLQENRNAFSRILFRPRILVDVSNIDTTTSVLGFKISMPIMVAPTAMQKMAHPEGEYATARATSAAGTIMTLSSWGTSSVEEVASTGPGIRFFQLYVSFSVYCSY
;
A
#
# COMPACT_ATOMS: atom_id res chain seq x y z
N MET A 1 -2.67 10.70 23.74
CA MET A 1 -2.96 9.84 22.60
C MET A 1 -2.01 8.67 22.74
N GLU A 2 -2.52 7.46 23.00
CA GLU A 2 -1.65 6.28 23.07
C GLU A 2 -0.87 6.14 21.76
N SER A 3 0.40 5.76 21.85
CA SER A 3 1.26 5.57 20.69
C SER A 3 0.76 4.37 19.90
N VAL A 4 0.56 4.53 18.59
CA VAL A 4 0.28 3.40 17.69
C VAL A 4 1.50 2.47 17.69
N THR A 5 1.29 1.19 17.96
CA THR A 5 2.34 0.17 18.11
C THR A 5 2.38 -0.85 16.98
N ASN A 6 1.26 -1.05 16.28
CA ASN A 6 1.17 -1.99 15.16
C ASN A 6 0.26 -1.45 14.05
N ALA A 7 0.36 -2.03 12.85
CA ALA A 7 -0.38 -1.56 11.69
C ALA A 7 -1.91 -1.69 11.84
N MET A 8 -2.39 -2.68 12.59
CA MET A 8 -3.83 -2.95 12.70
C MET A 8 -4.57 -1.92 13.57
N GLU A 9 -3.87 -1.27 14.49
CA GLU A 9 -4.43 -0.16 15.26
C GLU A 9 -4.83 1.03 14.38
N TYR A 10 -4.19 1.23 13.21
CA TYR A 10 -4.63 2.25 12.25
C TYR A 10 -6.01 1.95 11.67
N GLU A 11 -6.42 0.68 11.56
CA GLU A 11 -7.77 0.32 11.09
C GLU A 11 -8.83 0.82 12.10
N ILE A 12 -8.57 0.67 13.40
CA ILE A 12 -9.45 1.15 14.47
C ILE A 12 -9.54 2.68 14.43
N LEU A 13 -8.40 3.36 14.37
CA LEU A 13 -8.35 4.83 14.29
C LEU A 13 -9.02 5.37 13.02
N ALA A 14 -8.87 4.67 11.90
CA ALA A 14 -9.54 5.02 10.65
C ALA A 14 -11.06 4.88 10.77
N LYS A 15 -11.55 3.81 11.43
CA LYS A 15 -12.97 3.59 11.69
C LYS A 15 -13.61 4.70 12.53
N GLU A 16 -12.85 5.24 13.48
CA GLU A 16 -13.31 6.34 14.35
C GLU A 16 -13.33 7.69 13.63
N ARG A 17 -12.46 7.89 12.64
CA ARG A 17 -12.25 9.20 11.98
C ARG A 17 -12.97 9.34 10.64
N LEU A 18 -13.12 8.26 9.90
CA LEU A 18 -13.69 8.30 8.56
C LEU A 18 -15.22 8.18 8.62
N PRO A 19 -15.94 8.88 7.72
CA PRO A 19 -17.34 8.60 7.48
C PRO A 19 -17.56 7.11 7.16
N LYS A 20 -18.64 6.52 7.68
CA LYS A 20 -18.89 5.07 7.57
C LYS A 20 -18.73 4.52 6.16
N MET A 21 -19.31 5.19 5.16
CA MET A 21 -19.24 4.76 3.75
C MET A 21 -17.80 4.73 3.23
N ILE A 22 -16.97 5.70 3.62
CA ILE A 22 -15.55 5.77 3.20
C ILE A 22 -14.75 4.69 3.90
N TYR A 23 -14.98 4.47 5.20
CA TYR A 23 -14.35 3.38 5.93
C TYR A 23 -14.70 2.01 5.32
N ASP A 24 -15.99 1.75 5.11
CA ASP A 24 -16.47 0.48 4.54
C ASP A 24 -15.88 0.26 3.14
N TYR A 25 -15.73 1.30 2.31
CA TYR A 25 -15.11 1.19 0.98
C TYR A 25 -13.69 0.62 1.02
N TYR A 26 -12.88 1.04 2.00
CA TYR A 26 -11.51 0.54 2.14
C TYR A 26 -11.41 -0.77 2.92
N ALA A 27 -12.25 -0.96 3.92
CA ALA A 27 -12.17 -2.10 4.82
C ALA A 27 -12.91 -3.35 4.29
N SER A 28 -13.86 -3.19 3.36
CA SER A 28 -14.69 -4.29 2.89
C SER A 28 -13.92 -5.29 2.03
N GLY A 29 -14.22 -6.57 2.24
CA GLY A 29 -13.93 -7.67 1.33
C GLY A 29 -15.10 -7.97 0.40
N ALA A 30 -14.97 -9.03 -0.40
CA ALA A 30 -16.07 -9.55 -1.23
C ALA A 30 -17.06 -10.37 -0.41
N GLU A 31 -18.36 -10.13 -0.60
CA GLU A 31 -19.48 -10.87 0.00
C GLU A 31 -19.32 -11.08 1.52
N ASP A 32 -19.30 -12.32 2.00
CA ASP A 32 -19.13 -12.67 3.41
C ASP A 32 -17.72 -12.38 3.96
N GLN A 33 -16.83 -11.84 3.12
CA GLN A 33 -15.47 -11.43 3.44
C GLN A 33 -14.59 -12.58 3.96
N TRP A 34 -14.94 -13.82 3.61
CA TRP A 34 -14.23 -15.01 4.04
C TRP A 34 -12.75 -14.95 3.65
N THR A 35 -12.45 -14.60 2.40
CA THR A 35 -11.08 -14.44 1.90
C THR A 35 -10.33 -13.30 2.58
N LEU A 36 -11.00 -12.22 2.97
CA LEU A 36 -10.38 -11.10 3.69
C LEU A 36 -9.86 -11.58 5.07
N GLN A 37 -10.71 -12.29 5.81
CA GLN A 37 -10.33 -12.87 7.10
C GLN A 37 -9.25 -13.93 6.93
N GLU A 38 -9.37 -14.77 5.90
CA GLU A 38 -8.46 -15.87 5.64
C GLU A 38 -7.05 -15.39 5.24
N ASN A 39 -6.94 -14.29 4.47
CA ASN A 39 -5.66 -13.67 4.14
C ASN A 39 -4.85 -13.31 5.39
N ARG A 40 -5.51 -12.88 6.47
CA ARG A 40 -4.86 -12.60 7.77
C ARG A 40 -4.55 -13.88 8.52
N ASN A 41 -5.53 -14.79 8.62
CA ASN A 41 -5.40 -16.06 9.34
C ASN A 41 -4.30 -16.96 8.78
N ALA A 42 -4.04 -16.89 7.46
CA ALA A 42 -3.03 -17.69 6.80
C ALA A 42 -1.63 -17.50 7.35
N PHE A 43 -1.27 -16.27 7.74
CA PHE A 43 0.04 -15.99 8.33
C PHE A 43 0.23 -16.69 9.68
N SER A 44 -0.83 -16.84 10.48
CA SER A 44 -0.79 -17.52 11.78
C SER A 44 -0.53 -19.03 11.68
N ARG A 45 -0.72 -19.62 10.49
CA ARG A 45 -0.44 -21.04 10.23
C ARG A 45 1.00 -21.31 9.83
N ILE A 46 1.77 -20.26 9.52
CA ILE A 46 3.18 -20.37 9.14
C ILE A 46 4.03 -20.05 10.38
N LEU A 47 4.73 -21.06 10.90
CA LEU A 47 5.57 -20.92 12.08
C LEU A 47 7.04 -20.68 11.71
N PHE A 48 7.71 -19.79 12.42
CA PHE A 48 9.14 -19.59 12.28
C PHE A 48 9.93 -20.68 12.99
N ARG A 49 11.04 -21.09 12.37
CA ARG A 49 12.09 -21.90 13.01
C ARG A 49 13.33 -21.01 13.19
N PRO A 50 13.42 -20.23 14.27
CA PRO A 50 14.52 -19.29 14.46
C PRO A 50 15.85 -20.03 14.50
N ARG A 51 16.85 -19.52 13.77
CA ARG A 51 18.21 -20.03 13.83
C ARG A 51 18.99 -19.23 14.87
N ILE A 52 19.55 -19.92 15.85
CA ILE A 52 20.31 -19.31 16.94
C ILE A 52 21.81 -19.29 16.62
N LEU A 53 22.56 -18.46 17.36
CA LEU A 53 24.01 -18.28 17.19
C LEU A 53 24.43 -17.84 15.77
N VAL A 54 23.53 -17.13 15.08
CA VAL A 54 23.83 -16.44 13.82
C VAL A 54 24.11 -14.98 14.15
N ASP A 55 25.23 -14.44 13.66
CA ASP A 55 25.52 -13.01 13.80
C ASP A 55 24.53 -12.21 12.95
N VAL A 56 23.70 -11.43 13.63
CA VAL A 56 22.69 -10.52 13.07
C VAL A 56 22.95 -9.08 13.52
N SER A 57 24.19 -8.76 13.89
CA SER A 57 24.59 -7.40 14.29
C SER A 57 24.43 -6.38 13.16
N ASN A 58 24.48 -6.82 11.91
CA ASN A 58 24.22 -6.01 10.72
C ASN A 58 23.18 -6.70 9.82
N ILE A 59 22.01 -6.09 9.67
CA ILE A 59 20.90 -6.59 8.86
C ILE A 59 20.71 -5.65 7.68
N ASP A 60 20.98 -6.15 6.48
CA ASP A 60 20.68 -5.46 5.24
C ASP A 60 19.34 -5.95 4.67
N THR A 61 18.31 -5.10 4.72
CA THR A 61 17.00 -5.38 4.13
C THR A 61 16.88 -4.90 2.68
N THR A 62 17.93 -4.27 2.13
CA THR A 62 17.87 -3.73 0.78
C THR A 62 17.70 -4.85 -0.25
N THR A 63 16.95 -4.56 -1.31
CA THR A 63 16.72 -5.53 -2.38
C THR A 63 16.48 -4.79 -3.70
N SER A 64 16.22 -5.54 -4.78
CA SER A 64 15.88 -4.97 -6.08
C SER A 64 14.58 -5.54 -6.62
N VAL A 65 13.73 -4.67 -7.18
CA VAL A 65 12.49 -5.05 -7.87
C VAL A 65 12.55 -4.47 -9.28
N LEU A 66 12.49 -5.34 -10.30
CA LEU A 66 12.57 -4.95 -11.72
C LEU A 66 13.76 -4.03 -12.06
N GLY A 67 14.91 -4.26 -11.41
CA GLY A 67 16.14 -3.48 -11.60
C GLY A 67 16.26 -2.22 -10.72
N PHE A 68 15.23 -1.87 -9.96
CA PHE A 68 15.27 -0.73 -9.04
C PHE A 68 15.67 -1.17 -7.64
N LYS A 69 16.69 -0.52 -7.06
CA LYS A 69 17.11 -0.76 -5.67
C LYS A 69 16.12 -0.10 -4.69
N ILE A 70 15.66 -0.85 -3.69
CA ILE A 70 14.77 -0.39 -2.63
C ILE A 70 15.34 -0.72 -1.24
N SER A 71 14.94 0.04 -0.23
CA SER A 71 15.45 -0.06 1.15
C SER A 71 15.00 -1.33 1.90
N MET A 72 13.85 -1.87 1.53
CA MET A 72 13.21 -3.02 2.18
C MET A 72 12.29 -3.78 1.19
N PRO A 73 12.02 -5.07 1.38
CA PRO A 73 11.15 -5.86 0.51
C PRO A 73 9.65 -5.61 0.77
N ILE A 74 9.27 -4.36 1.01
CA ILE A 74 7.89 -3.92 1.30
C ILE A 74 7.60 -2.71 0.43
N MET A 75 6.53 -2.78 -0.37
CA MET A 75 6.09 -1.72 -1.29
C MET A 75 4.65 -1.31 -0.98
N VAL A 76 4.22 -0.14 -1.45
CA VAL A 76 2.83 0.32 -1.32
C VAL A 76 2.00 -0.18 -2.51
N ALA A 77 0.96 -0.97 -2.19
CA ALA A 77 0.01 -1.50 -3.15
C ALA A 77 -0.92 -0.41 -3.72
N PRO A 78 -1.46 -0.59 -4.94
CA PRO A 78 -2.38 0.37 -5.54
C PRO A 78 -3.74 0.33 -4.83
N THR A 79 -4.16 1.47 -4.30
CA THR A 79 -5.47 1.68 -3.70
C THR A 79 -6.11 2.92 -4.32
N ALA A 80 -7.39 2.83 -4.64
CA ALA A 80 -8.10 3.89 -5.35
C ALA A 80 -8.51 5.03 -4.41
N MET A 81 -8.69 6.22 -4.99
CA MET A 81 -9.35 7.38 -4.37
C MET A 81 -8.83 7.82 -2.99
N GLN A 82 -7.51 7.91 -2.77
CA GLN A 82 -6.94 8.13 -1.42
C GLN A 82 -7.32 9.47 -0.78
N LYS A 83 -7.75 10.48 -1.56
CA LYS A 83 -8.23 11.76 -1.01
C LYS A 83 -9.51 11.63 -0.17
N MET A 84 -10.24 10.50 -0.27
CA MET A 84 -11.35 10.23 0.64
C MET A 84 -10.86 9.93 2.07
N ALA A 85 -9.67 9.34 2.22
CA ALA A 85 -9.08 9.01 3.53
C ALA A 85 -8.40 10.22 4.19
N HIS A 86 -7.73 11.06 3.40
CA HIS A 86 -7.06 12.27 3.88
C HIS A 86 -6.95 13.29 2.74
N PRO A 87 -7.08 14.62 2.97
CA PRO A 87 -7.06 15.62 1.90
C PRO A 87 -5.84 15.56 0.97
N GLU A 88 -4.68 15.14 1.49
CA GLU A 88 -3.46 14.98 0.69
C GLU A 88 -3.41 13.71 -0.15
N GLY A 89 -4.21 12.68 0.15
CA GLY A 89 -4.33 11.43 -0.61
C GLY A 89 -3.00 10.87 -1.13
N GLU A 90 -2.94 10.66 -2.45
CA GLU A 90 -1.78 10.07 -3.12
C GLU A 90 -0.49 10.89 -2.98
N TYR A 91 -0.59 12.21 -2.71
CA TYR A 91 0.59 13.04 -2.52
C TYR A 91 1.33 12.66 -1.23
N ALA A 92 0.58 12.44 -0.15
CA ALA A 92 1.16 12.00 1.13
C ALA A 92 1.79 10.62 0.99
N THR A 93 1.10 9.69 0.33
CA THR A 93 1.61 8.33 0.06
C THR A 93 2.89 8.37 -0.76
N ALA A 94 2.96 9.20 -1.80
CA ALA A 94 4.14 9.35 -2.64
C ALA A 94 5.33 9.87 -1.85
N ARG A 95 5.15 10.94 -1.07
CA ARG A 95 6.22 11.49 -0.21
C ARG A 95 6.69 10.49 0.83
N ALA A 96 5.77 9.80 1.50
CA ALA A 96 6.10 8.80 2.52
C ALA A 96 6.89 7.63 1.91
N THR A 97 6.49 7.16 0.73
CA THR A 97 7.14 6.05 0.04
C THR A 97 8.53 6.43 -0.46
N SER A 98 8.68 7.63 -1.03
CA SER A 98 9.98 8.19 -1.41
C SER A 98 10.91 8.34 -0.21
N ALA A 99 10.42 8.87 0.91
CA ALA A 99 11.20 9.01 2.14
C ALA A 99 11.61 7.65 2.73
N ALA A 100 10.73 6.65 2.65
CA ALA A 100 11.03 5.27 3.05
C ALA A 100 12.00 4.56 2.09
N GLY A 101 12.24 5.09 0.89
CA GLY A 101 13.13 4.49 -0.11
C GLY A 101 12.55 3.22 -0.75
N THR A 102 11.23 3.13 -0.89
CA THR A 102 10.55 2.00 -1.56
C THR A 102 9.64 2.45 -2.70
N ILE A 103 8.92 1.52 -3.31
CA ILE A 103 8.08 1.74 -4.49
C ILE A 103 6.63 2.00 -4.10
N MET A 104 6.05 3.03 -4.72
CA MET A 104 4.62 3.29 -4.69
C MET A 104 3.98 2.74 -5.97
N THR A 105 2.90 1.98 -5.86
CA THR A 105 2.06 1.65 -7.03
C THR A 105 0.85 2.58 -7.03
N LEU A 106 0.72 3.43 -8.04
CA LEU A 106 -0.42 4.33 -8.22
C LEU A 106 -1.58 3.60 -8.92
N SER A 107 -2.80 3.75 -8.42
CA SER A 107 -4.00 3.17 -9.05
C SER A 107 -4.45 3.99 -10.26
N SER A 108 -4.97 3.32 -11.30
CA SER A 108 -5.70 3.98 -12.39
C SER A 108 -6.93 4.76 -11.93
N TRP A 109 -7.48 4.43 -10.75
CA TRP A 109 -8.61 5.12 -10.13
C TRP A 109 -8.18 5.97 -8.93
N GLY A 110 -6.96 6.52 -8.99
CA GLY A 110 -6.47 7.50 -8.02
C GLY A 110 -7.21 8.84 -8.10
N THR A 111 -7.21 9.60 -7.01
CA THR A 111 -7.75 10.98 -6.94
C THR A 111 -6.72 12.06 -7.32
N SER A 112 -5.58 11.63 -7.86
CA SER A 112 -4.48 12.49 -8.26
C SER A 112 -3.84 11.93 -9.54
N SER A 113 -3.43 12.79 -10.47
CA SER A 113 -2.83 12.34 -11.73
C SER A 113 -1.41 11.80 -11.54
N VAL A 114 -0.86 11.11 -12.56
CA VAL A 114 0.53 10.63 -12.54
C VAL A 114 1.51 11.80 -12.38
N GLU A 115 1.24 12.92 -13.06
CA GLU A 115 2.05 14.14 -13.03
C GLU A 115 1.98 14.82 -11.66
N GLU A 116 0.79 14.93 -11.09
CA GLU A 116 0.56 15.45 -9.74
C GLU A 116 1.33 14.63 -8.71
N VAL A 117 1.26 13.31 -8.80
CA VAL A 117 2.00 12.40 -7.90
C VAL A 117 3.51 12.52 -8.14
N ALA A 118 3.97 12.64 -9.38
CA ALA A 118 5.39 12.83 -9.70
C ALA A 118 5.92 14.18 -9.17
N SER A 119 5.09 15.22 -9.12
CA SER A 119 5.46 16.56 -8.62
C SER A 119 5.86 16.57 -7.14
N THR A 120 5.49 15.53 -6.37
CA THR A 120 5.85 15.40 -4.95
C THR A 120 7.33 15.18 -4.69
N GLY A 121 8.11 14.86 -5.73
CA GLY A 121 9.55 14.66 -5.64
C GLY A 121 10.04 13.37 -6.29
N PRO A 122 11.36 13.10 -6.23
CA PRO A 122 11.93 11.86 -6.77
C PRO A 122 11.39 10.63 -6.03
N GLY A 123 11.29 9.51 -6.73
CA GLY A 123 10.79 8.25 -6.17
C GLY A 123 10.46 7.24 -7.26
N ILE A 124 10.60 5.95 -6.96
CA ILE A 124 10.26 4.88 -7.90
C ILE A 124 8.76 4.62 -7.79
N ARG A 125 8.05 4.68 -8.92
CA ARG A 125 6.60 4.54 -8.97
C ARG A 125 6.19 3.57 -10.05
N PHE A 126 5.32 2.64 -9.71
CA PHE A 126 4.62 1.78 -10.65
C PHE A 126 3.21 2.33 -10.90
N PHE A 127 2.61 1.94 -12.01
CA PHE A 127 1.24 2.29 -12.35
C PHE A 127 0.42 1.03 -12.54
N GLN A 128 -0.63 0.88 -11.75
CA GLN A 128 -1.61 -0.19 -11.88
C GLN A 128 -2.61 0.22 -12.96
N LEU A 129 -2.66 -0.57 -14.04
CA LEU A 129 -3.50 -0.31 -15.20
C LEU A 129 -4.65 -1.33 -15.29
N TYR A 130 -5.83 -0.86 -15.71
CA TYR A 130 -6.88 -1.71 -16.27
C TYR A 130 -6.92 -1.55 -17.79
N VAL A 131 -6.98 -2.67 -18.52
CA VAL A 131 -7.15 -2.64 -19.98
C VAL A 131 -8.61 -2.30 -20.28
N SER A 132 -8.87 -1.04 -20.60
CA SER A 132 -10.18 -0.57 -21.05
C SER A 132 -10.42 -0.96 -22.50
N PHE A 133 -11.66 -1.27 -22.86
CA PHE A 133 -12.08 -1.66 -24.21
C PHE A 133 -12.07 -0.50 -25.23
N SER A 134 -11.61 0.69 -24.85
CA SER A 134 -11.62 1.86 -25.74
C SER A 134 -10.43 1.88 -26.69
N VAL A 135 -10.30 0.86 -27.55
CA VAL A 135 -9.43 0.83 -28.73
C VAL A 135 -10.17 0.09 -29.85
N TYR A 136 -10.66 0.86 -30.83
CA TYR A 136 -11.35 0.51 -32.11
C TYR A 136 -12.83 0.09 -32.10
N CYS A 137 -13.72 1.07 -32.28
CA CYS A 137 -14.86 0.92 -33.20
C CYS A 137 -15.06 2.23 -33.98
N SER A 138 -14.07 2.54 -34.82
CA SER A 138 -14.20 3.42 -35.97
C SER A 138 -13.64 2.67 -37.17
N TYR A 139 -14.48 1.79 -37.72
CA TYR A 139 -14.46 1.38 -39.12
C TYR A 139 -15.84 1.68 -39.69
#